data_AF-A0A2H3K6M5-F1
#
_entry.id   AF-A0A2H3K6M5-F1
#
_cell.length_a   1.000
_cell.length_b   1.000
_cell.length_c   1.000
_cell.angle_alpha   90.00
_cell.angle_beta   90.00
_cell.angle_gamma   90.00
#
_symmetry.space_group_name_H-M   'P 1'
#
loop_
_entity.id
_entity.type
_entity.pdbx_description
1 polymer ?
#
loop_
_entity_poly.entity_id
_entity_poly.type
_entity_poly.pdbx_seq_one_letter_code
_entity_poly.pdbx_strand_id
1 'polypeptide(L)'
;MAAFSNANITELITIDTVTMYTQQAANCLVFYEYAITLSDEVALVWGSGGWVSKWLFIWNRYSILVYALFAILDVLPWNTIPSCVAYYVVSTLLGLISLVLWAVFSGIRVYAISGRRWNLVCLAVILGLVPVATNVYNLVQMRYTISEPGQNGDTAACYTTSLLSATTFNILIVIDRTCSIASDVLVLAITWIALKPARLGRLIGTHALAGILLRDVWSMLPPHARRHNSPSGPFRWS
;
A
#
# COMPACT_ATOMS: atom_id res chain seq x y z
N MET A 1 14.76 -34.25 -14.19
CA MET A 1 13.44 -34.30 -13.51
C MET A 1 13.66 -34.98 -12.17
N ALA A 2 13.85 -34.19 -11.10
CA ALA A 2 14.01 -34.74 -9.76
C ALA A 2 12.65 -35.24 -9.27
N ALA A 3 12.57 -36.49 -8.83
CA ALA A 3 11.38 -37.03 -8.19
C ALA A 3 11.16 -36.30 -6.87
N PHE A 4 10.13 -35.46 -6.78
CA PHE A 4 9.72 -34.85 -5.52
C PHE A 4 9.21 -35.96 -4.59
N SER A 5 9.80 -36.10 -3.41
CA SER A 5 9.35 -37.07 -2.41
C SER A 5 7.98 -36.66 -1.87
N ASN A 6 7.15 -37.64 -1.47
CA ASN A 6 5.85 -37.38 -0.85
C ASN A 6 5.95 -36.48 0.39
N ALA A 7 7.08 -36.52 1.12
CA ALA A 7 7.33 -35.65 2.27
C ALA A 7 7.47 -34.16 1.85
N ASN A 8 8.12 -33.90 0.72
CA ASN A 8 8.28 -32.53 0.20
C ASN A 8 6.92 -31.95 -0.22
N ILE A 9 6.03 -32.79 -0.76
CA ILE A 9 4.67 -32.37 -1.16
C ILE A 9 3.85 -32.02 0.08
N THR A 10 3.90 -32.85 1.13
CA THR A 10 3.18 -32.55 2.39
C THR A 10 3.70 -31.29 3.05
N GLU A 11 5.01 -31.05 3.06
CA GLU A 11 5.58 -29.81 3.60
C GLU A 11 5.10 -28.57 2.82
N LEU A 12 5.11 -28.63 1.48
CA LEU A 12 4.61 -27.54 0.64
C LEU A 12 3.15 -27.21 0.92
N ILE A 13 2.29 -28.23 1.04
CA ILE A 13 0.87 -28.04 1.37
C ILE A 13 0.71 -27.42 2.76
N THR A 14 1.49 -27.85 3.75
CA THR A 14 1.42 -27.25 5.10
C THR A 14 1.88 -25.79 5.10
N ILE A 15 2.92 -25.44 4.33
CA ILE A 15 3.38 -24.05 4.23
C ILE A 15 2.29 -23.17 3.59
N ASP A 16 1.73 -23.63 2.47
CA ASP A 16 0.72 -22.88 1.72
C ASP A 16 -0.55 -22.64 2.56
N THR A 17 -1.05 -23.70 3.20
CA THR A 17 -2.21 -23.60 4.10
C THR A 17 -1.96 -22.64 5.27
N VAL A 18 -0.79 -22.70 5.92
CA VAL A 18 -0.44 -21.76 7.00
C VAL A 18 -0.38 -20.33 6.48
N THR A 19 0.19 -20.10 5.30
CA THR A 19 0.22 -18.77 4.67
C THR A 19 -1.20 -18.25 4.40
N MET A 20 -2.11 -19.08 3.89
CA MET A 20 -3.50 -18.68 3.66
C MET A 20 -4.21 -18.29 4.96
N TYR A 21 -4.13 -19.11 6.01
CA TYR A 21 -4.80 -18.82 7.29
C TYR A 21 -4.24 -17.56 7.96
N THR A 22 -2.92 -17.40 7.94
CA THR A 22 -2.27 -16.22 8.54
C THR A 22 -2.59 -14.94 7.76
N GLN A 23 -2.63 -15.00 6.43
CA GLN A 23 -3.07 -13.88 5.60
C GLN A 23 -4.53 -13.50 5.90
N GLN A 24 -5.42 -14.48 6.04
CA GLN A 24 -6.82 -14.22 6.36
C GLN A 24 -7.00 -13.58 7.74
N ALA A 25 -6.24 -14.06 8.74
CA ALA A 25 -6.23 -13.45 10.07
C ALA A 25 -5.73 -11.99 10.02
N ALA A 26 -4.67 -11.72 9.26
CA ALA A 26 -4.16 -10.36 9.05
C ALA A 26 -5.20 -9.45 8.38
N ASN A 27 -5.92 -9.95 7.37
CA ASN A 27 -6.99 -9.20 6.70
C ASN A 27 -8.13 -8.85 7.67
N CYS A 28 -8.56 -9.80 8.51
CA CYS A 28 -9.56 -9.53 9.55
C CYS A 28 -9.10 -8.46 10.55
N LEU A 29 -7.83 -8.49 10.95
CA LEU A 29 -7.25 -7.47 11.83
C LEU A 29 -7.28 -6.09 11.17
N VAL A 30 -6.99 -6.00 9.88
CA VAL A 30 -7.08 -4.74 9.12
C VAL A 30 -8.50 -4.16 9.18
N PHE A 31 -9.54 -4.97 8.96
CA PHE A 31 -10.92 -4.52 9.10
C PHE A 31 -11.25 -4.06 10.51
N TYR A 32 -10.78 -4.79 11.53
CA TYR A 32 -11.00 -4.45 12.93
C TYR A 32 -10.36 -3.10 13.30
N GLU A 33 -9.08 -2.90 12.96
CA GLU A 33 -8.36 -1.64 13.19
C GLU A 33 -9.07 -0.47 12.50
N TYR A 34 -9.46 -0.64 11.23
CA TYR A 34 -10.20 0.41 10.53
C TYR A 34 -11.58 0.68 11.12
N ALA A 35 -12.27 -0.30 11.72
CA ALA A 35 -13.57 -0.06 12.34
C ALA A 35 -13.43 0.82 13.59
N ILE A 36 -12.41 0.57 14.42
CA ILE A 36 -12.21 1.30 15.67
C ILE A 36 -11.64 2.71 15.45
N THR A 37 -10.78 2.92 14.45
CA THR A 37 -10.18 4.24 14.17
C THR A 37 -11.07 5.17 13.35
N LEU A 38 -12.18 4.67 12.79
CA LEU A 38 -13.07 5.44 11.92
C LEU A 38 -13.56 6.75 12.55
N SER A 39 -13.96 6.71 13.82
CA SER A 39 -14.50 7.88 14.53
C SER A 39 -13.46 9.00 14.64
N ASP A 40 -12.24 8.66 15.06
CA ASP A 40 -11.15 9.61 15.24
C ASP A 40 -10.64 10.16 13.90
N GLU A 41 -10.53 9.29 12.90
CA GLU A 41 -10.08 9.66 11.56
C GLU A 41 -11.08 10.60 10.87
N VAL A 42 -12.38 10.37 11.04
CA VAL A 42 -13.41 11.27 10.50
C VAL A 42 -13.33 12.64 11.17
N ALA A 43 -13.19 12.68 12.50
CA ALA A 43 -13.05 13.94 13.22
C ALA A 43 -11.81 14.75 12.76
N LEU A 44 -10.66 14.09 12.61
CA LEU A 44 -9.39 14.73 12.25
C LEU A 44 -9.35 15.20 10.79
N VAL A 45 -9.71 14.33 9.84
CA VAL A 45 -9.60 14.60 8.40
C VAL A 45 -10.69 15.57 7.93
N TRP A 46 -11.90 15.46 8.47
CA TRP A 46 -13.01 16.27 8.00
C TRP A 46 -13.07 17.64 8.65
N GLY A 47 -12.58 17.78 9.89
CA GLY A 47 -12.59 19.03 10.64
C GLY A 47 -11.57 20.09 10.18
N SER A 48 -10.48 19.70 9.51
CA SER A 48 -9.39 20.64 9.21
C SER A 48 -8.71 20.46 7.83
N GLY A 49 -9.10 19.44 7.06
CA GLY A 49 -8.47 19.06 5.80
C GLY A 49 -8.87 19.86 4.55
N GLY A 50 -7.90 20.21 3.70
CA GLY A 50 -8.17 20.57 2.30
C GLY A 50 -8.67 19.37 1.48
N TRP A 51 -9.36 19.62 0.36
CA TRP A 51 -10.00 18.55 -0.44
C TRP A 51 -9.02 17.44 -0.86
N VAL A 52 -7.78 17.79 -1.22
CA VAL A 52 -6.73 16.84 -1.61
C VAL A 52 -6.40 15.85 -0.50
N SER A 53 -6.25 16.32 0.75
CA SER A 53 -5.96 15.46 1.89
C SER A 53 -7.10 14.48 2.17
N LYS A 54 -8.35 14.93 1.98
CA LYS A 54 -9.55 14.08 2.13
C LYS A 54 -9.59 12.99 1.05
N TRP A 55 -9.34 13.35 -0.20
CA TRP A 55 -9.27 12.39 -1.32
C TRP A 55 -8.16 11.36 -1.15
N LEU A 56 -6.95 11.82 -0.79
CA LEU A 56 -5.82 10.95 -0.53
C LEU A 56 -6.10 9.97 0.62
N PHE A 57 -6.73 10.45 1.69
CA PHE A 57 -7.13 9.62 2.81
C PHE A 57 -8.15 8.55 2.42
N ILE A 58 -9.23 8.96 1.74
CA ILE A 58 -10.26 8.05 1.22
C ILE A 58 -9.60 7.00 0.32
N TRP A 59 -8.81 7.42 -0.66
CA TRP A 59 -8.21 6.49 -1.62
C TRP A 59 -7.30 5.48 -0.93
N ASN A 60 -6.39 5.93 -0.06
CA ASN A 60 -5.51 5.03 0.69
C ASN A 60 -6.29 4.01 1.53
N ARG A 61 -7.33 4.48 2.24
CA ARG A 61 -8.13 3.62 3.12
C ARG A 61 -8.94 2.60 2.35
N TYR A 62 -9.72 3.05 1.37
CA TYR A 62 -10.61 2.16 0.62
C TYR A 62 -9.81 1.21 -0.28
N SER A 63 -8.65 1.60 -0.81
CA SER A 63 -7.79 0.67 -1.56
C SER A 63 -7.36 -0.53 -0.70
N ILE A 64 -6.95 -0.30 0.54
CA ILE A 64 -6.54 -1.39 1.44
C ILE A 64 -7.74 -2.24 1.87
N LEU A 65 -8.89 -1.63 2.17
CA LEU A 65 -10.11 -2.37 2.53
C LEU A 65 -10.63 -3.23 1.37
N VAL A 66 -10.63 -2.69 0.15
CA VAL A 66 -11.04 -3.43 -1.05
C VAL A 66 -10.05 -4.55 -1.32
N TYR A 67 -8.74 -4.31 -1.21
CA TYR A 67 -7.74 -5.37 -1.34
C TYR A 67 -7.94 -6.49 -0.30
N ALA A 68 -8.13 -6.12 0.98
CA ALA A 68 -8.39 -7.06 2.05
C ALA A 68 -9.66 -7.87 1.79
N LEU A 69 -10.73 -7.23 1.31
CA LEU A 69 -11.99 -7.90 0.92
C LEU A 69 -11.75 -8.93 -0.18
N PHE A 70 -11.04 -8.56 -1.25
CA PHE A 70 -10.70 -9.49 -2.34
C PHE A 70 -9.89 -10.68 -1.83
N ALA A 71 -8.95 -10.45 -0.91
CA ALA A 71 -8.20 -11.54 -0.30
C ALA A 71 -9.08 -12.48 0.55
N ILE A 72 -10.21 -12.03 1.09
CA ILE A 72 -11.21 -12.93 1.72
C ILE A 72 -11.94 -13.77 0.66
N LEU A 73 -12.21 -13.17 -0.50
CA LEU A 73 -12.88 -13.85 -1.61
C LEU A 73 -12.01 -14.94 -2.26
N ASP A 74 -10.72 -15.03 -1.91
CA ASP A 74 -9.82 -16.10 -2.34
C ASP A 74 -10.29 -17.50 -1.92
N VAL A 75 -11.05 -17.57 -0.82
CA VAL A 75 -11.62 -18.82 -0.30
C VAL A 75 -12.73 -19.36 -1.22
N LEU A 76 -13.29 -18.54 -2.11
CA LEU A 76 -14.35 -18.97 -3.01
C LEU A 76 -13.78 -19.79 -4.19
N PRO A 77 -14.44 -20.89 -4.60
CA PRO A 77 -14.01 -21.66 -5.74
C PRO A 77 -14.29 -20.90 -7.05
N TRP A 78 -13.25 -20.26 -7.61
CA TRP A 78 -13.29 -19.62 -8.93
C TRP A 78 -13.22 -20.68 -10.05
N ASN A 79 -14.30 -21.43 -10.20
CA ASN A 79 -14.38 -22.65 -11.02
C ASN A 79 -14.41 -22.42 -12.55
N THR A 80 -14.37 -21.17 -13.03
CA THR A 80 -14.27 -20.87 -14.47
C THR A 80 -13.02 -20.07 -14.79
N ILE A 81 -12.46 -20.27 -16.00
CA ILE A 81 -11.26 -19.58 -16.46
C ILE A 81 -11.49 -18.06 -16.44
N PRO A 82 -12.58 -17.52 -17.03
CA PRO A 82 -12.79 -16.08 -17.03
C PRO A 82 -12.96 -15.51 -15.62
N SER A 83 -13.64 -16.20 -14.70
CA SER A 83 -13.81 -15.73 -13.32
C SER A 83 -12.50 -15.73 -12.55
N CYS A 84 -11.69 -16.77 -12.72
CA CYS A 84 -10.37 -16.86 -12.10
C CYS A 84 -9.42 -15.76 -12.60
N VAL A 85 -9.32 -15.60 -13.93
CA VAL A 85 -8.48 -14.54 -14.52
C VAL A 85 -8.93 -13.17 -14.04
N ALA A 86 -10.25 -12.91 -14.04
CA ALA A 86 -10.78 -11.64 -13.57
C ALA A 86 -10.42 -11.38 -12.10
N TYR A 87 -10.57 -12.38 -11.23
CA TYR A 87 -10.23 -12.27 -9.82
C TYR A 87 -8.75 -11.91 -9.60
N TYR A 88 -7.82 -12.70 -10.16
CA TYR A 88 -6.38 -12.46 -9.97
C TYR A 88 -5.91 -11.14 -10.59
N VAL A 89 -6.41 -10.78 -11.78
CA VAL A 89 -6.07 -9.52 -12.44
C VAL A 89 -6.57 -8.35 -11.60
N VAL A 90 -7.82 -8.37 -11.15
CA VAL A 90 -8.39 -7.28 -10.32
C VAL A 90 -7.64 -7.18 -8.99
N SER A 91 -7.38 -8.30 -8.32
CA SER A 91 -6.63 -8.34 -7.05
C SER A 91 -5.22 -7.75 -7.22
N THR A 92 -4.51 -8.13 -8.29
CA THR A 92 -3.18 -7.60 -8.61
C THR A 92 -3.23 -6.10 -8.90
N LEU A 93 -4.21 -5.63 -9.68
CA LEU A 93 -4.37 -4.20 -9.99
C LEU A 93 -4.64 -3.37 -8.74
N LEU A 94 -5.47 -3.86 -7.82
CA LEU A 94 -5.72 -3.20 -6.53
C LEU A 94 -4.44 -3.11 -5.68
N GLY A 95 -3.63 -4.17 -5.67
CA GLY A 95 -2.32 -4.17 -5.04
C GLY A 95 -1.36 -3.15 -5.67
N LEU A 96 -1.29 -3.09 -7.00
CA LEU A 96 -0.45 -2.13 -7.73
C LEU A 96 -0.85 -0.68 -7.45
N ILE A 97 -2.15 -0.38 -7.41
CA ILE A 97 -2.64 0.96 -7.03
C ILE A 97 -2.16 1.32 -5.63
N SER A 98 -2.23 0.39 -4.68
CA SER A 98 -1.79 0.61 -3.30
C SER A 98 -0.29 0.87 -3.22
N LEU A 99 0.53 0.12 -3.96
CA LEU A 99 1.99 0.34 -4.07
C LEU A 99 2.32 1.71 -4.65
N VAL A 100 1.63 2.13 -5.72
CA VAL A 100 1.80 3.46 -6.31
C VAL A 100 1.43 4.55 -5.31
N LEU A 101 0.32 4.39 -4.58
CA LEU A 101 -0.08 5.34 -3.54
C LEU A 101 1.02 5.46 -2.47
N TRP A 102 1.57 4.35 -1.99
CA TRP A 102 2.65 4.36 -0.99
C TRP A 102 3.91 5.06 -1.50
N ALA A 103 4.30 4.81 -2.75
CA ALA A 103 5.43 5.52 -3.37
C ALA A 103 5.17 7.03 -3.47
N VAL A 104 3.96 7.43 -3.85
CA VAL A 104 3.54 8.85 -3.91
C VAL A 104 3.55 9.50 -2.53
N PHE A 105 2.99 8.85 -1.51
CA PHE A 105 3.00 9.35 -0.13
C PHE A 105 4.42 9.47 0.42
N SER A 106 5.27 8.48 0.15
CA SER A 106 6.70 8.53 0.48
C SER A 106 7.36 9.76 -0.15
N GLY A 107 7.16 9.97 -1.46
CA GLY A 107 7.67 11.14 -2.18
C GLY A 107 7.19 12.48 -1.60
N ILE A 108 5.90 12.61 -1.31
CA ILE A 108 5.31 13.83 -0.70
C ILE A 108 5.93 14.10 0.67
N ARG A 109 6.09 13.07 1.51
CA ARG A 109 6.73 13.19 2.83
C ARG A 109 8.16 13.69 2.69
N VAL A 110 8.93 13.11 1.79
CA VAL A 110 10.30 13.57 1.52
C VAL A 110 10.29 15.00 0.99
N TYR A 111 9.37 15.37 0.11
CA TYR A 111 9.28 16.71 -0.47
C TYR A 111 9.03 17.79 0.60
N ALA A 112 8.07 17.54 1.48
CA ALA A 112 7.70 18.45 2.56
C ALA A 112 8.87 18.64 3.55
N ILE A 113 9.53 17.54 3.94
CA ILE A 113 10.56 17.56 4.98
C ILE A 113 11.91 18.07 4.45
N SER A 114 12.26 17.72 3.22
CA SER A 114 13.55 18.06 2.62
C SER A 114 13.65 19.51 2.13
N GLY A 115 12.56 20.28 2.20
CA GLY A 115 12.52 21.67 1.72
C GLY A 115 12.62 21.76 0.20
N ARG A 116 11.87 20.93 -0.53
CA ARG A 116 11.81 20.89 -2.01
C ARG A 116 13.07 20.36 -2.72
N ARG A 117 13.86 19.50 -2.07
CA ARG A 117 15.01 18.83 -2.72
C ARG A 117 14.54 17.67 -3.59
N TRP A 118 14.24 17.98 -4.86
CA TRP A 118 13.72 17.02 -5.83
C TRP A 118 14.56 15.74 -5.98
N ASN A 119 15.89 15.80 -5.84
CA ASN A 119 16.74 14.62 -5.95
C ASN A 119 16.38 13.52 -4.95
N LEU A 120 16.07 13.88 -3.69
CA LEU A 120 15.71 12.92 -2.64
C LEU A 120 14.30 12.37 -2.86
N VAL A 121 13.40 13.21 -3.37
CA VAL A 121 12.03 12.83 -3.72
C VAL A 121 12.05 11.82 -4.86
N CYS A 122 12.79 12.11 -5.94
CA CYS A 122 12.96 11.20 -7.06
C CYS A 122 13.55 9.87 -6.60
N LEU A 123 14.58 9.90 -5.75
CA LEU A 123 15.18 8.67 -5.22
C LEU A 123 14.15 7.81 -4.45
N ALA A 124 13.40 8.40 -3.52
CA ALA A 124 12.38 7.71 -2.74
C ALA A 124 11.26 7.12 -3.61
N VAL A 125 10.78 7.89 -4.59
CA VAL A 125 9.73 7.46 -5.52
C VAL A 125 10.22 6.36 -6.45
N ILE A 126 11.43 6.48 -7.01
CA ILE A 126 12.02 5.44 -7.87
C ILE A 126 12.16 4.13 -7.09
N LEU A 127 12.71 4.19 -5.87
CA LEU A 127 12.83 3.02 -5.00
C LEU A 127 11.45 2.39 -4.69
N GLY A 128 10.43 3.22 -4.46
CA GLY A 128 9.06 2.75 -4.22
C GLY A 128 8.32 2.23 -5.47
N LEU A 129 8.76 2.60 -6.68
CA LEU A 129 8.19 2.13 -7.95
C LEU A 129 8.77 0.78 -8.42
N VAL A 130 9.93 0.37 -7.90
CA VAL A 130 10.50 -0.96 -8.20
C VAL A 130 9.51 -2.09 -7.92
N PRO A 131 8.83 -2.16 -6.75
CA PRO A 131 7.75 -3.12 -6.51
C PRO A 131 6.66 -3.12 -7.56
N VAL A 132 6.29 -1.95 -8.09
CA VAL A 132 5.25 -1.83 -9.11
C VAL A 132 5.71 -2.52 -10.40
N ALA A 133 6.94 -2.26 -10.83
CA ALA A 133 7.50 -2.82 -12.05
C ALA A 133 7.67 -4.35 -11.97
N THR A 134 8.16 -4.87 -10.84
CA THR A 134 8.36 -6.32 -10.65
C THR A 134 7.02 -7.07 -10.59
N ASN A 135 6.01 -6.52 -9.92
CA ASN A 135 4.67 -7.12 -9.87
C ASN A 135 3.97 -7.11 -11.24
N VAL A 136 4.10 -6.03 -12.01
CA VAL A 136 3.60 -5.99 -13.40
C VAL A 136 4.30 -7.03 -14.27
N TYR A 137 5.63 -7.17 -14.14
CA TYR A 137 6.36 -8.18 -14.89
C TYR A 137 5.90 -9.60 -14.54
N ASN A 138 5.65 -9.88 -13.26
CA ASN A 138 5.12 -11.16 -12.82
C ASN A 138 3.71 -11.42 -13.40
N LEU A 139 2.82 -10.42 -13.36
CA LEU A 139 1.47 -10.52 -13.93
C LEU A 139 1.47 -10.94 -15.41
N VAL A 140 2.38 -10.39 -16.21
CA VAL A 140 2.52 -10.73 -17.64
C VAL A 140 3.00 -12.18 -17.84
N GLN A 141 3.76 -12.72 -16.89
CA GLN A 141 4.31 -14.08 -16.95
C GLN A 141 3.42 -15.14 -16.30
N MET A 142 2.28 -14.75 -15.71
CA MET A 142 1.34 -15.70 -15.10
C MET A 142 0.45 -16.40 -16.13
N ARG A 143 0.25 -17.70 -15.92
CA ARG A 143 -0.70 -18.56 -16.63
C ARG A 143 -1.74 -19.10 -15.66
N TYR A 144 -2.96 -19.26 -16.15
CA TYR A 144 -4.11 -19.68 -15.37
C TYR A 144 -4.59 -21.04 -15.87
N THR A 145 -4.73 -22.00 -14.97
CA THR A 145 -5.22 -23.35 -15.26
C THR A 145 -6.29 -23.74 -14.25
N ILE A 146 -7.24 -24.59 -14.64
CA ILE A 146 -8.23 -25.14 -13.71
C ILE A 146 -7.92 -26.62 -13.51
N SER A 147 -8.02 -27.11 -12.27
CA SER A 147 -8.04 -28.56 -12.05
C SER A 147 -9.32 -29.18 -12.60
N GLU A 148 -9.19 -30.41 -13.11
CA GLU A 148 -10.36 -31.24 -13.34
C GLU A 148 -11.02 -31.54 -11.97
N PRO A 149 -12.36 -31.49 -11.88
CA PRO A 149 -13.05 -31.86 -10.64
C PRO A 149 -12.70 -33.30 -10.27
N GLY A 150 -12.22 -33.52 -9.05
CA GLY A 150 -11.83 -34.84 -8.59
C GLY A 150 -13.02 -35.80 -8.52
N GLN A 151 -12.77 -37.10 -8.71
CA GLN A 151 -13.81 -38.16 -8.60
C GLN A 151 -14.54 -38.18 -7.24
N ASN A 152 -14.01 -37.50 -6.22
CA ASN A 152 -14.56 -37.44 -4.87
C ASN A 152 -15.44 -36.20 -4.61
N GLY A 153 -15.80 -35.43 -5.64
CA GLY A 153 -16.61 -34.21 -5.49
C GLY A 153 -15.81 -32.95 -5.15
N ASP A 154 -14.50 -32.98 -5.36
CA ASP A 154 -13.64 -31.81 -5.19
C ASP A 154 -14.03 -30.73 -6.22
N THR A 155 -14.25 -29.50 -5.73
CA THR A 155 -14.56 -28.36 -6.59
C THR A 155 -13.37 -28.01 -7.47
N ALA A 156 -13.62 -27.75 -8.75
CA ALA A 156 -12.61 -27.25 -9.68
C ALA A 156 -11.94 -25.98 -9.11
N ALA A 157 -10.63 -26.06 -8.88
CA ALA A 157 -9.83 -24.99 -8.30
C ALA A 157 -8.98 -24.34 -9.38
N CYS A 158 -8.77 -23.03 -9.27
CA CYS A 158 -7.91 -22.31 -10.18
C CYS A 158 -6.47 -22.25 -9.63
N TYR A 159 -5.50 -22.51 -10.50
CA TYR A 159 -4.09 -22.45 -10.19
C TYR A 159 -3.40 -21.44 -11.09
N THR A 160 -2.49 -20.67 -10.50
CA THR A 160 -1.59 -19.77 -11.23
C THR A 160 -0.22 -20.41 -11.35
N THR A 161 0.33 -20.45 -12.56
CA THR A 161 1.70 -20.92 -12.82
C THR A 161 2.51 -19.78 -13.44
N SER A 162 3.68 -19.49 -12.87
CA SER A 162 4.59 -18.48 -13.42
C SER A 162 5.49 -19.09 -14.50
N LEU A 163 5.66 -18.41 -15.62
CA LEU A 163 6.64 -18.78 -16.66
C LEU A 163 8.09 -18.47 -16.27
N LEU A 164 8.30 -17.76 -15.17
CA LEU A 164 9.63 -17.43 -14.66
C LEU A 164 10.34 -18.66 -14.10
N SER A 165 11.66 -18.74 -14.32
CA SER A 165 12.51 -19.66 -13.58
C SER A 165 12.57 -19.28 -12.10
N ALA A 166 12.67 -20.26 -11.21
CA ALA A 166 12.79 -20.06 -9.77
C ALA A 166 13.94 -19.10 -9.40
N THR A 167 15.05 -19.17 -10.13
CA THR A 167 16.19 -18.25 -9.92
C THR A 167 15.81 -16.81 -10.21
N THR A 168 15.13 -16.53 -11.32
CA THR A 168 14.69 -15.18 -11.68
C THR A 168 13.66 -14.65 -10.69
N PHE A 169 12.72 -15.50 -10.27
CA PHE A 169 11.72 -15.14 -9.27
C PHE A 169 12.36 -14.74 -7.93
N ASN A 170 13.31 -15.53 -7.43
CA ASN A 170 14.03 -15.22 -6.19
C ASN A 170 14.83 -13.91 -6.29
N ILE A 171 15.49 -13.66 -7.43
CA ILE A 171 16.23 -12.40 -7.65
C ILE A 171 15.27 -11.21 -7.62
N LEU A 172 14.12 -11.31 -8.30
CA LEU A 172 13.12 -10.24 -8.31
C LEU A 172 12.59 -9.94 -6.91
N ILE A 173 12.33 -10.98 -6.09
CA ILE A 173 11.93 -10.80 -4.69
C ILE A 173 13.00 -10.04 -3.91
N VAL A 174 14.27 -10.42 -4.03
CA VAL A 174 15.37 -9.76 -3.30
C VAL A 174 15.46 -8.29 -3.71
N ILE A 175 15.39 -7.98 -4.99
CA ILE A 175 15.40 -6.60 -5.51
C ILE A 175 14.22 -5.81 -4.93
N ASP A 176 13.02 -6.36 -4.99
CA ASP A 176 11.81 -5.72 -4.50
C ASP A 176 11.90 -5.37 -3.00
N ARG A 177 12.27 -6.37 -2.18
CA ARG A 177 12.41 -6.20 -0.72
C ARG A 177 13.48 -5.18 -0.37
N THR A 178 14.63 -5.24 -1.03
CA THR A 178 15.74 -4.32 -0.75
C THR A 178 15.41 -2.88 -1.15
N CYS A 179 14.76 -2.67 -2.30
CA CYS A 179 14.32 -1.34 -2.74
C CYS A 179 13.24 -0.75 -1.83
N SER A 180 12.24 -1.55 -1.42
CA SER A 180 11.20 -1.09 -0.48
C SER A 180 11.81 -0.69 0.86
N ILE A 181 12.67 -1.53 1.44
CA ILE A 181 13.34 -1.25 2.71
C ILE A 181 14.21 0.01 2.60
N ALA A 182 14.96 0.14 1.50
CA ALA A 182 15.80 1.32 1.27
C ALA A 182 14.97 2.61 1.15
N SER A 183 13.80 2.56 0.52
CA SER A 183 12.87 3.70 0.45
C SER A 183 12.40 4.10 1.86
N ASP A 184 11.98 3.14 2.67
CA ASP A 184 11.50 3.40 4.03
C ASP A 184 12.60 3.96 4.93
N VAL A 185 13.79 3.36 4.89
CA VAL A 185 14.96 3.84 5.64
C VAL A 185 15.33 5.26 5.21
N LEU A 186 15.28 5.57 3.91
CA LEU A 186 15.54 6.92 3.41
C LEU A 186 14.54 7.93 3.97
N VAL A 187 13.23 7.62 3.92
CA VAL A 187 12.17 8.48 4.46
C VAL A 187 12.37 8.69 5.95
N LEU A 188 12.63 7.62 6.71
CA LEU A 188 12.86 7.68 8.15
C LEU A 188 14.10 8.50 8.49
N ALA A 189 15.20 8.31 7.76
CA ALA A 189 16.44 9.07 7.97
C ALA A 189 16.23 10.57 7.70
N ILE A 190 15.57 10.92 6.60
CA ILE A 190 15.26 12.33 6.27
C ILE A 190 14.35 12.95 7.34
N THR A 191 13.34 12.19 7.76
CA THR A 191 12.42 12.59 8.84
C THR A 191 13.19 12.84 10.13
N TRP A 192 14.04 11.90 10.55
CA TRP A 192 14.84 12.00 11.77
C TRP A 192 15.82 13.18 11.75
N ILE A 193 16.52 13.40 10.62
CA ILE A 193 17.44 14.52 10.46
C ILE A 193 16.70 15.86 10.59
N ALA A 194 15.49 15.96 10.02
CA ALA A 194 14.68 17.15 10.10
C ALA A 194 14.06 17.38 11.49
N LEU A 195 13.87 16.33 12.29
CA LEU A 195 13.28 16.35 13.64
C LEU A 195 14.30 16.49 14.78
N LYS A 196 15.62 16.63 14.49
CA LYS A 196 16.65 16.83 15.53
C LYS A 196 16.27 17.92 16.56
N PRO A 197 16.65 17.77 17.84
CA PRO A 197 16.05 18.46 19.00
C PRO A 197 16.00 20.00 18.96
N ALA A 198 16.83 20.67 18.14
CA ALA A 198 16.76 22.12 17.94
C ALA A 198 15.48 22.61 17.21
N ARG A 199 14.74 21.73 16.53
CA ARG A 199 13.40 22.02 15.96
C ARG A 199 12.27 21.50 16.83
N LEU A 200 12.49 20.47 17.63
CA LEU A 200 11.52 19.92 18.56
C LEU A 200 11.09 20.95 19.62
N GLY A 201 12.02 21.79 20.10
CA GLY A 201 11.69 22.93 20.97
C GLY A 201 10.84 24.03 20.32
N ARG A 202 10.85 24.16 18.98
CA ARG A 202 9.94 25.06 18.23
C ARG A 202 8.62 24.41 17.83
N LEU A 203 8.61 23.09 17.67
CA LEU A 203 7.43 22.30 17.28
C LEU A 203 6.55 21.92 18.48
N ILE A 204 7.11 21.65 19.67
CA ILE A 204 6.31 21.34 20.87
C ILE A 204 5.60 22.60 21.41
N GLY A 205 6.10 23.80 21.10
CA GLY A 205 5.43 25.06 21.47
C GLY A 205 4.10 25.32 20.74
N THR A 206 3.75 24.53 19.72
CA THR A 206 2.45 24.64 19.04
C THR A 206 2.00 23.26 18.54
N HIS A 207 0.80 22.84 18.89
CA HIS A 207 0.13 21.55 18.58
C HIS A 207 -0.02 21.21 17.07
N ALA A 208 1.05 21.30 16.26
CA ALA A 208 0.96 21.67 14.85
C ALA A 208 1.57 20.67 13.86
N LEU A 209 1.67 19.37 14.16
CA LEU A 209 2.05 18.40 13.12
C LEU A 209 0.95 18.27 12.04
N ALA A 210 -0.32 18.19 12.47
CA ALA A 210 -1.46 18.29 11.57
C ALA A 210 -1.56 19.70 10.93
N GLY A 211 -1.32 20.76 11.72
CA GLY A 211 -1.39 22.14 11.24
C GLY A 211 -0.36 22.50 10.15
N ILE A 212 0.85 21.96 10.23
CA ILE A 212 1.90 22.19 9.24
C ILE A 212 1.61 21.40 7.94
N LEU A 213 1.18 20.14 8.06
CA LEU A 213 0.74 19.35 6.91
C LEU A 213 -0.41 20.03 6.15
N LEU A 214 -1.36 20.63 6.87
CA LEU A 214 -2.49 21.34 6.27
C LEU A 214 -2.10 22.69 5.65
N ARG A 215 -1.19 23.42 6.29
CA ARG A 215 -0.68 24.70 5.77
C ARG A 215 0.14 24.52 4.50
N ASP A 216 0.91 23.44 4.42
CA ASP A 216 1.75 23.17 3.25
C ASP A 216 0.91 22.69 2.05
N VAL A 217 -0.12 21.89 2.27
CA VAL A 217 -1.11 21.51 1.24
C VAL A 217 -1.90 22.74 0.74
N TRP A 218 -2.24 23.68 1.63
CA TRP A 218 -2.91 24.93 1.25
C TRP A 218 -2.05 25.83 0.36
N SER A 219 -0.73 25.84 0.58
CA SER A 219 0.21 26.67 -0.19
C SER A 219 0.39 26.22 -1.66
N MET A 220 0.04 24.96 -1.97
CA MET A 220 0.19 24.38 -3.31
C MET A 220 -1.02 24.63 -4.24
N LEU A 221 -2.13 25.21 -3.74
CA LEU A 221 -3.31 25.46 -4.56
C LEU A 221 -3.18 26.73 -5.44
N PRO A 222 -3.73 26.71 -6.68
CA PRO A 222 -3.72 27.85 -7.59
C PRO A 222 -4.52 29.04 -7.02
N PRO A 223 -4.16 30.29 -7.38
CA PRO A 223 -4.68 31.51 -6.75
C PRO A 223 -6.21 31.68 -6.80
N HIS A 224 -6.89 31.03 -7.75
CA HIS A 224 -8.35 31.08 -7.87
C HIS A 224 -9.08 30.34 -6.74
N ALA A 225 -8.47 29.30 -6.15
CA ALA A 225 -9.05 28.55 -5.03
C ALA A 225 -8.83 29.24 -3.65
N ARG A 226 -7.89 30.20 -3.56
CA ARG A 226 -7.55 30.89 -2.30
C ARG A 226 -8.56 31.96 -1.88
N ARG A 227 -9.41 32.45 -2.79
CA ARG A 227 -10.32 33.58 -2.49
C ARG A 227 -11.62 33.18 -1.79
N HIS A 228 -12.02 31.91 -1.85
CA HIS A 228 -13.35 31.52 -1.36
C HIS A 228 -13.42 31.18 0.15
N ASN A 229 -12.29 30.91 0.80
CA ASN A 229 -12.23 30.50 2.21
C ASN A 229 -11.14 31.27 3.00
N SER A 230 -11.18 32.61 2.98
CA SER A 230 -10.41 33.42 3.93
C SER A 230 -11.13 33.43 5.29
N PRO A 231 -10.53 32.92 6.38
CA PRO A 231 -11.05 33.18 7.72
C PRO A 231 -10.74 34.65 8.02
N SER A 232 -11.79 35.48 7.96
CA SER A 232 -11.73 36.88 8.35
C SER A 232 -11.79 36.99 9.88
N GLY A 233 -10.82 37.68 10.48
CA GLY A 233 -10.91 38.18 11.84
C GLY A 233 -9.61 38.11 12.66
N PRO A 234 -8.94 39.24 12.95
CA PRO A 234 -7.83 39.28 13.89
C PRO A 234 -8.37 39.42 15.32
N PHE A 235 -8.14 38.41 16.17
CA PHE A 235 -8.32 38.56 17.62
C PHE A 235 -7.15 39.39 18.18
N ARG A 236 -7.48 40.60 18.62
CA ARG A 236 -6.59 41.56 19.27
C ARG A 236 -6.73 41.35 20.79
N TRP A 237 -5.63 41.00 21.46
CA TRP A 237 -5.59 40.89 22.94
C TRP A 237 -5.41 42.28 23.56
N SER A 238 -6.29 42.62 24.49
CA SER A 238 -6.13 43.63 25.54
C SER A 238 -6.46 42.98 26.86
#